data_AF-A0A9D7C3V0-F1
#
_entry.id   AF-A0A9D7C3V0-F1
#
_cell.length_a   1.000
_cell.length_b   1.000
_cell.length_c   1.000
_cell.angle_alpha   90.00
_cell.angle_beta   90.00
_cell.angle_gamma   90.00
#
_symmetry.space_group_name_H-M   'P 1'
#
loop_
_entity.id
_entity.type
_entity.pdbx_description
1 polymer ?
#
loop_
_entity_poly.entity_id
_entity_poly.type
_entity_poly.pdbx_seq_one_letter_code
_entity_poly.pdbx_strand_id
1 'polypeptide(L)'
;MLPNYFETLGISKDASEMDIKRAYRQKAKEFHPSENRSSDALDKFILVNEAYEILIHRNTHEIYLLDYNTTNDPLKYEVYYYWVNSARTRAAQHATLSMKEFMGTKFYRNTYLYSYPTLIVFMIVGVLLLVAPFVTVVLAKQSMGIFFILAVIFIAWPLGLYFFVQSAIGFQSMKKYMH
;
A
#
# COMPACT_ATOMS: atom_id res chain seq x y z
N MET A 1 23.47 -7.68 -13.91
CA MET A 1 22.63 -6.49 -14.09
C MET A 1 21.40 -6.67 -13.22
N LEU A 2 21.05 -5.68 -12.39
CA LEU A 2 19.84 -5.74 -11.60
C LEU A 2 18.62 -5.70 -12.53
N PRO A 3 17.57 -6.51 -12.27
CA PRO A 3 16.32 -6.37 -13.00
C PRO A 3 15.75 -4.97 -12.79
N ASN A 4 15.15 -4.38 -13.82
CA ASN A 4 14.43 -3.12 -13.66
C ASN A 4 13.11 -3.37 -12.93
N TYR A 5 13.10 -3.21 -11.59
CA TYR A 5 11.92 -3.49 -10.77
C TYR A 5 10.73 -2.58 -11.06
N PHE A 6 10.97 -1.36 -11.55
CA PHE A 6 9.90 -0.46 -11.99
C PHE A 6 9.19 -1.02 -13.22
N GLU A 7 9.96 -1.54 -14.19
CA GLU A 7 9.41 -2.22 -15.37
C GLU A 7 8.74 -3.55 -15.01
N THR A 8 9.35 -4.33 -14.11
CA THR A 8 8.74 -5.57 -13.59
C THR A 8 7.33 -5.30 -13.04
N LEU A 9 7.17 -4.25 -12.24
CA LEU A 9 5.88 -3.82 -11.70
C LEU A 9 5.05 -2.98 -12.68
N GLY A 10 5.60 -2.55 -13.82
CA GLY A 10 4.88 -1.74 -14.81
C GLY A 10 4.52 -0.36 -14.29
N ILE A 11 5.39 0.24 -13.48
CA ILE A 11 5.18 1.54 -12.83
C ILE A 11 6.30 2.53 -13.19
N SER A 12 6.02 3.83 -13.04
CA SER A 12 7.04 4.87 -13.18
C SER A 12 8.04 4.85 -12.00
N LYS A 13 9.23 5.41 -12.21
CA LYS A 13 10.22 5.68 -11.14
C LYS A 13 9.67 6.62 -10.05
N ASP A 14 8.75 7.50 -10.44
CA ASP A 14 8.05 8.42 -9.53
C ASP A 14 6.74 7.82 -8.97
N ALA A 15 6.64 6.48 -8.94
CA ALA A 15 5.50 5.80 -8.36
C ALA A 15 5.46 5.95 -6.83
N SER A 16 4.27 6.18 -6.30
CA SER A 16 4.05 6.20 -4.85
C SER A 16 4.03 4.77 -4.29
N GLU A 17 4.16 4.63 -2.97
CA GLU A 17 4.02 3.33 -2.29
C GLU A 17 2.68 2.65 -2.58
N MET A 18 1.61 3.43 -2.74
CA MET A 18 0.30 2.90 -3.10
C MET A 18 0.30 2.29 -4.51
N ASP A 19 1.04 2.88 -5.43
CA ASP A 19 1.15 2.42 -6.81
C ASP A 19 1.95 1.13 -6.87
N ILE A 20 3.04 1.05 -6.10
CA ILE A 20 3.84 -0.16 -5.89
C ILE A 20 2.96 -1.29 -5.33
N LYS A 21 2.21 -1.04 -4.25
CA LYS A 21 1.29 -2.03 -3.65
C LYS A 21 0.20 -2.47 -4.63
N ARG A 22 -0.37 -1.56 -5.41
CA ARG A 22 -1.43 -1.86 -6.40
C ARG A 22 -0.89 -2.76 -7.51
N ALA A 23 0.20 -2.34 -8.13
CA ALA A 23 0.85 -3.06 -9.21
C ALA A 23 1.28 -4.47 -8.78
N TYR A 24 1.88 -4.55 -7.59
CA TYR A 24 2.24 -5.83 -6.96
C TYR A 24 1.02 -6.74 -6.82
N ARG A 25 -0.09 -6.27 -6.23
CA ARG A 25 -1.28 -7.12 -6.04
C ARG A 25 -1.87 -7.63 -7.35
N GLN A 26 -1.86 -6.81 -8.40
CA GLN A 26 -2.34 -7.21 -9.71
C GLN A 26 -1.45 -8.31 -10.32
N LYS A 27 -0.14 -8.07 -10.36
CA LYS A 27 0.83 -9.01 -10.95
C LYS A 27 1.02 -10.28 -10.12
N ALA A 28 0.98 -10.18 -8.79
CA ALA A 28 1.05 -11.33 -7.91
C ALA A 28 -0.15 -12.27 -8.12
N LYS A 29 -1.33 -11.72 -8.45
CA LYS A 29 -2.48 -12.54 -8.86
C LYS A 29 -2.26 -13.19 -10.23
N GLU A 30 -1.81 -12.39 -11.19
CA GLU A 30 -1.61 -12.81 -12.58
C GLU A 30 -0.57 -13.94 -12.72
N PHE A 31 0.52 -13.88 -11.97
CA PHE A 31 1.64 -14.81 -12.10
C PHE A 31 1.67 -15.93 -11.05
N HIS A 32 0.70 -15.99 -10.12
CA HIS A 32 0.72 -17.01 -9.10
C HIS A 32 0.64 -18.43 -9.71
N PRO A 33 1.56 -19.36 -9.38
CA PRO A 33 1.63 -20.68 -10.03
C PRO A 33 0.38 -21.56 -9.86
N SER A 34 -0.35 -21.40 -8.76
CA SER A 34 -1.63 -22.11 -8.56
C SER A 34 -2.73 -21.78 -9.58
N GLU A 35 -2.73 -20.57 -10.16
CA GLU A 35 -3.74 -20.13 -11.13
C GLU A 35 -3.16 -19.96 -12.55
N ASN A 36 -1.84 -19.72 -12.67
CA ASN A 36 -1.15 -19.54 -13.94
C ASN A 36 -0.33 -20.78 -14.32
N ARG A 37 -0.70 -21.41 -15.44
CA ARG A 37 -0.06 -22.64 -15.98
C ARG A 37 1.15 -22.39 -16.89
N SER A 38 1.54 -21.14 -17.08
CA SER A 38 2.72 -20.81 -17.89
C SER A 38 3.99 -21.35 -17.25
N SER A 39 4.93 -21.82 -18.06
CA SER A 39 6.24 -22.28 -17.59
C SER A 39 7.06 -21.20 -16.90
N ASP A 40 6.76 -19.92 -17.17
CA ASP A 40 7.43 -18.76 -16.58
C ASP A 40 6.68 -18.14 -15.38
N ALA A 41 5.55 -18.70 -14.97
CA ALA A 41 4.73 -18.15 -13.90
C ALA A 41 5.49 -18.06 -12.58
N LEU A 42 6.24 -19.11 -12.22
CA LEU A 42 7.04 -19.15 -10.99
C LEU A 42 8.12 -18.06 -10.99
N ASP A 43 8.89 -17.95 -12.06
CA ASP A 43 9.98 -16.97 -12.15
C ASP A 43 9.44 -15.54 -12.13
N LYS A 44 8.34 -15.27 -12.83
CA LYS A 44 7.66 -13.97 -12.80
C LYS A 44 7.08 -13.66 -11.42
N PHE A 45 6.49 -14.64 -10.75
CA PHE A 45 5.99 -14.47 -9.39
C PHE A 45 7.13 -14.11 -8.43
N ILE A 46 8.25 -14.84 -8.49
CA ILE A 46 9.44 -14.54 -7.68
C ILE A 46 9.94 -13.12 -7.96
N LEU A 47 10.08 -12.75 -9.23
CA LEU A 47 10.57 -11.44 -9.65
C LEU A 47 9.65 -10.29 -9.20
N VAL A 48 8.32 -10.50 -9.25
CA VAL A 48 7.33 -9.50 -8.81
C VAL A 48 7.36 -9.30 -7.29
N ASN A 49 7.54 -10.37 -6.53
CA ASN A 49 7.68 -10.28 -5.07
C ASN A 49 9.00 -9.61 -4.68
N GLU A 50 10.09 -9.98 -5.35
CA GLU A 50 11.40 -9.33 -5.19
C GLU A 50 11.31 -7.82 -5.47
N ALA A 51 10.73 -7.44 -6.60
CA ALA A 51 10.54 -6.03 -6.97
C ALA A 51 9.73 -5.26 -5.92
N TYR A 52 8.63 -5.85 -5.43
CA TYR A 52 7.80 -5.23 -4.40
C TYR A 52 8.56 -5.01 -3.09
N GLU A 53 9.24 -6.04 -2.59
CA GLU A 53 9.95 -5.94 -1.32
C GLU A 53 11.12 -4.93 -1.38
N ILE A 54 11.86 -4.89 -2.49
CA ILE A 54 12.96 -3.93 -2.64
C ILE A 54 12.46 -2.49 -2.72
N LEU A 55 11.37 -2.25 -3.47
CA LEU A 55 10.85 -0.89 -3.69
C LEU A 55 10.04 -0.34 -2.51
N ILE A 56 9.41 -1.21 -1.70
CA ILE A 56 8.55 -0.75 -0.60
C ILE A 56 9.34 -0.36 0.66
N HIS A 57 10.55 -0.89 0.83
CA HIS A 57 11.39 -0.58 1.98
C HIS A 57 12.37 0.56 1.64
N ARG A 58 12.29 1.68 2.37
CA ARG A 58 13.10 2.88 2.11
C ARG A 58 14.60 2.59 1.95
N ASN A 59 15.19 1.83 2.88
CA ASN A 59 16.62 1.56 2.87
C ASN A 59 17.06 0.74 1.64
N THR A 60 16.29 -0.29 1.28
CA THR A 60 16.60 -1.12 0.09
C THR A 60 16.32 -0.37 -1.20
N HIS A 61 15.29 0.47 -1.21
CA HIS A 61 14.95 1.32 -2.35
C HIS A 61 16.06 2.35 -2.61
N GLU A 62 16.56 3.02 -1.57
CA GLU A 62 17.69 3.96 -1.71
C GLU A 62 18.95 3.27 -2.26
N ILE A 63 19.30 2.07 -1.75
CA ILE A 63 20.43 1.28 -2.27
C ILE A 63 20.19 0.85 -3.72
N TYR A 64 18.98 0.42 -4.06
CA TYR A 64 18.61 0.06 -5.43
C TYR A 64 18.78 1.24 -6.40
N LEU A 65 18.33 2.44 -6.02
CA LEU A 65 18.50 3.64 -6.83
C LEU A 65 19.96 4.05 -7.02
N LEU A 66 20.80 3.85 -5.99
CA LEU A 66 22.24 4.11 -6.08
C LEU A 66 22.93 3.15 -7.07
N ASP A 67 22.59 1.85 -7.05
CA ASP A 67 23.20 0.88 -7.97
C ASP A 67 22.65 1.01 -9.40
N TYR A 68 21.34 1.26 -9.55
CA TYR A 68 20.68 1.46 -10.85
C TYR A 68 21.39 2.52 -11.72
N ASN A 69 21.98 3.54 -11.09
CA ASN A 69 22.66 4.64 -11.77
C ASN A 69 24.19 4.52 -11.88
N THR A 70 24.83 3.51 -11.26
CA THR A 70 26.31 3.48 -11.13
C THR A 70 26.99 2.30 -11.81
N THR A 71 26.67 1.06 -11.43
CA THR A 71 27.52 -0.08 -11.82
C THR A 71 26.78 -1.38 -12.12
N ASN A 72 25.49 -1.51 -11.74
CA ASN A 72 24.72 -2.75 -11.94
C ASN A 72 25.43 -4.00 -11.37
N ASP A 73 26.23 -3.81 -10.30
CA ASP A 73 27.02 -4.85 -9.64
C ASP A 73 26.32 -5.28 -8.34
N PRO A 74 25.62 -6.43 -8.34
CA PRO A 74 24.85 -6.89 -7.20
C PRO A 74 25.72 -7.24 -5.98
N LEU A 75 27.04 -7.41 -6.15
CA LEU A 75 27.97 -7.81 -5.09
C LEU A 75 28.58 -6.61 -4.35
N LYS A 76 28.38 -5.38 -4.85
CA LYS A 76 28.93 -4.16 -4.23
C LYS A 76 28.36 -3.88 -2.84
N TYR A 77 27.14 -4.36 -2.55
CA TYR A 77 26.46 -4.17 -1.28
C TYR A 77 25.99 -5.53 -0.73
N GLU A 78 26.79 -6.16 0.13
CA GLU A 78 26.45 -7.47 0.73
C GLU A 78 25.07 -7.49 1.40
N VAL A 79 24.71 -6.38 2.05
CA VAL A 79 23.39 -6.19 2.68
C VAL A 79 22.28 -6.28 1.64
N TYR A 80 22.44 -5.66 0.47
CA TYR A 80 21.46 -5.70 -0.61
C TYR A 80 21.26 -7.13 -1.14
N TYR A 81 22.36 -7.86 -1.36
CA TYR A 81 22.31 -9.27 -1.79
C TYR A 81 21.52 -10.14 -0.79
N TYR A 82 21.70 -9.92 0.51
CA TYR A 82 20.93 -10.59 1.55
C TYR A 82 19.42 -10.31 1.43
N TRP A 83 19.02 -9.06 1.21
CA TRP A 83 17.61 -8.69 1.05
C TRP A 83 16.98 -9.34 -0.18
N VAL A 84 17.66 -9.29 -1.33
CA VAL A 84 17.18 -9.92 -2.57
C VAL A 84 16.97 -11.42 -2.38
N ASN A 85 17.96 -12.14 -1.84
CA ASN A 85 17.83 -13.58 -1.62
C ASN A 85 16.76 -13.94 -0.60
N SER A 86 16.58 -13.10 0.42
CA SER A 86 15.51 -13.25 1.40
C SER A 86 14.13 -13.07 0.76
N ALA A 87 13.97 -12.06 -0.09
CA ALA A 87 12.74 -11.81 -0.84
C ALA A 87 12.41 -12.99 -1.78
N ARG A 88 13.40 -13.49 -2.52
CA ARG A 88 13.23 -14.65 -3.41
C ARG A 88 12.84 -15.92 -2.66
N THR A 89 13.47 -16.17 -1.50
CA THR A 89 13.11 -17.32 -0.65
C THR A 89 11.68 -17.24 -0.15
N ARG A 90 11.25 -16.07 0.34
CA ARG A 90 9.85 -15.84 0.74
C ARG A 90 8.88 -16.00 -0.42
N ALA A 91 9.23 -15.45 -1.59
CA ALA A 91 8.41 -15.59 -2.78
C ALA A 91 8.28 -17.05 -3.22
N ALA A 92 9.37 -17.83 -3.18
CA ALA A 92 9.33 -19.25 -3.48
C ALA A 92 8.45 -20.02 -2.49
N GLN A 93 8.47 -19.68 -1.20
CA GLN A 93 7.56 -20.25 -0.19
C GLN A 93 6.10 -19.85 -0.45
N HIS A 94 5.85 -18.61 -0.84
CA HIS A 94 4.50 -18.15 -1.18
C HIS A 94 3.96 -18.82 -2.45
N ALA A 95 4.84 -19.13 -3.41
CA ALA A 95 4.50 -19.82 -4.64
C ALA A 95 3.97 -21.25 -4.42
N THR A 96 4.32 -21.90 -3.29
CA THR A 96 3.82 -23.25 -2.95
C THR A 96 2.43 -23.25 -2.35
N LEU A 97 1.91 -22.09 -1.91
CA LEU A 97 0.58 -21.97 -1.33
C LEU A 97 -0.49 -21.96 -2.44
N SER A 98 -1.74 -22.31 -2.12
CA SER A 98 -2.83 -21.93 -3.02
C SER A 98 -3.01 -20.40 -3.02
N MET A 99 -3.57 -19.84 -4.10
CA MET A 99 -3.82 -18.40 -4.17
C MET A 99 -4.60 -17.89 -2.96
N LYS A 100 -5.63 -18.64 -2.52
CA LYS A 100 -6.46 -18.28 -1.36
C LYS A 100 -5.64 -18.20 -0.07
N GLU A 101 -4.76 -19.16 0.17
CA GLU A 101 -3.89 -19.19 1.35
C GLU A 101 -2.86 -18.06 1.29
N PHE A 102 -2.24 -17.85 0.13
CA PHE A 102 -1.31 -16.76 -0.11
C PHE A 102 -1.95 -15.39 0.19
N MET A 103 -3.17 -15.14 -0.32
CA MET A 103 -3.89 -13.89 -0.04
C MET A 103 -4.26 -13.72 1.44
N GLY A 104 -4.33 -14.81 2.20
CA GLY A 104 -4.57 -14.81 3.64
C GLY A 104 -3.33 -14.48 4.48
N THR A 105 -2.13 -14.51 3.90
CA THR A 105 -0.88 -14.22 4.63
C THR A 105 -0.83 -12.78 5.14
N LYS A 106 -0.11 -12.55 6.25
CA LYS A 106 0.13 -11.18 6.76
C LYS A 106 0.82 -10.31 5.69
N PHE A 107 1.73 -10.92 4.92
CA PHE A 107 2.45 -10.28 3.83
C PHE A 107 1.50 -9.70 2.77
N TYR A 108 0.65 -10.53 2.15
CA TYR A 108 -0.27 -10.06 1.12
C TYR A 108 -1.35 -9.13 1.67
N ARG A 109 -1.87 -9.38 2.88
CA ARG A 109 -2.88 -8.48 3.49
C ARG A 109 -2.35 -7.08 3.77
N ASN A 110 -1.07 -6.94 4.12
CA ASN A 110 -0.45 -5.64 4.38
C ASN A 110 -0.27 -4.79 3.11
N THR A 111 -0.52 -5.36 1.93
CA THR A 111 -0.51 -4.62 0.66
C THR A 111 -1.87 -4.01 0.33
N TYR A 112 -2.93 -4.28 1.12
CA TYR A 112 -4.29 -3.86 0.81
C TYR A 112 -4.41 -2.34 0.76
N LEU A 113 -5.16 -1.86 -0.24
CA LEU A 113 -5.47 -0.46 -0.48
C LEU A 113 -6.98 -0.27 -0.31
N TYR A 114 -7.39 0.86 0.29
CA TYR A 114 -8.81 1.20 0.39
C TYR A 114 -9.42 1.40 -1.00
N SER A 115 -10.57 0.77 -1.25
CA SER A 115 -11.32 0.93 -2.51
C SER A 115 -11.92 2.34 -2.62
N TYR A 116 -12.26 2.78 -3.84
CA TYR A 116 -12.88 4.10 -4.06
C TYR A 116 -14.18 4.32 -3.26
N PRO A 117 -15.13 3.37 -3.22
CA PRO A 117 -16.28 3.48 -2.32
C PRO A 117 -15.87 3.58 -0.84
N THR A 118 -14.84 2.85 -0.42
CA THR A 118 -14.34 2.93 0.97
C THR A 118 -13.80 4.33 1.29
N LEU A 119 -13.05 4.94 0.38
CA LEU A 119 -12.54 6.30 0.56
C LEU A 119 -13.67 7.34 0.58
N ILE A 120 -14.71 7.17 -0.24
CA ILE A 120 -15.90 8.03 -0.19
C ILE A 120 -16.57 7.92 1.19
N VAL A 121 -16.76 6.69 1.69
CA VAL A 121 -17.34 6.48 3.02
C VAL A 121 -16.48 7.14 4.10
N PHE A 122 -15.15 7.01 4.05
CA PHE A 122 -14.26 7.70 4.97
C PHE A 122 -14.38 9.22 4.88
N MET A 123 -14.49 9.78 3.67
CA MET A 123 -14.69 11.21 3.49
C MET A 123 -16.03 11.68 4.07
N ILE A 124 -17.12 10.95 3.82
CA ILE A 124 -18.45 11.25 4.37
C ILE A 124 -18.42 11.17 5.90
N VAL A 125 -17.88 10.09 6.47
CA VAL A 125 -17.76 9.91 7.93
C VAL A 125 -16.89 11.01 8.53
N GLY A 126 -15.77 11.36 7.90
CA GLY A 126 -14.90 12.44 8.33
C GLY A 126 -15.62 13.78 8.38
N VAL A 127 -16.34 14.15 7.31
CA VAL A 127 -17.14 15.37 7.25
C VAL A 127 -18.26 15.37 8.29
N LEU A 128 -18.98 14.25 8.45
CA LEU A 128 -20.02 14.11 9.46
C LEU A 128 -19.47 14.31 10.87
N LEU A 129 -18.32 13.73 11.20
CA LEU A 129 -17.68 13.91 12.51
C LEU A 129 -17.20 15.35 12.75
N LEU A 130 -16.82 16.08 11.70
CA LEU A 130 -16.45 17.49 11.81
C LEU A 130 -17.66 18.41 11.99
N VAL A 131 -18.77 18.09 11.32
CA VAL A 131 -20.01 18.90 11.33
C VAL A 131 -20.92 18.57 12.51
N ALA A 132 -20.99 17.31 12.96
CA ALA A 132 -21.88 16.86 14.02
C ALA A 132 -21.77 17.67 15.32
N PRO A 133 -20.58 18.05 15.82
CA PRO A 133 -20.47 18.89 17.01
C PRO A 133 -21.10 20.28 16.85
N PHE A 134 -21.05 20.87 15.65
CA PHE A 134 -21.72 22.16 15.39
C PHE A 134 -23.24 22.00 15.38
N VAL A 135 -23.72 20.93 14.74
CA VAL A 135 -25.15 20.62 14.70
C VAL A 135 -25.68 20.35 16.10
N THR A 136 -24.95 19.61 16.94
CA THR A 136 -25.36 19.36 18.32
C THR A 136 -25.38 20.65 19.13
N VAL A 137 -24.44 21.58 18.94
CA VAL A 137 -24.46 22.90 19.61
C VAL A 137 -25.65 23.74 19.18
N VAL A 138 -25.98 23.77 17.88
CA VAL A 138 -27.12 24.54 17.36
C VAL A 138 -28.46 23.97 17.82
N LEU A 139 -28.58 22.65 17.89
CA LEU A 139 -29.80 21.96 18.32
C LEU A 139 -29.88 21.77 19.84
N ALA A 140 -28.78 21.96 20.56
CA ALA A 140 -28.76 21.85 22.01
C ALA A 140 -29.72 22.87 22.61
N LYS A 141 -30.74 22.38 23.31
CA LYS A 141 -31.39 23.21 24.34
C LYS A 141 -30.33 23.54 25.40
N GLN A 142 -30.48 24.69 26.06
CA GLN A 142 -29.55 25.25 27.06
C GLN A 142 -29.21 24.32 28.25
N SER A 143 -29.80 23.12 28.31
CA SER A 143 -29.58 22.07 29.30
C SER A 143 -28.33 21.21 29.09
N MET A 144 -27.68 21.23 27.92
CA MET A 144 -26.42 20.48 27.74
C MET A 144 -25.24 21.24 28.37
N GLY A 145 -24.57 20.61 29.33
CA GLY A 145 -23.39 21.21 29.98
C GLY A 145 -22.22 21.39 29.00
N ILE A 146 -21.51 22.52 29.13
CA ILE A 146 -20.38 22.88 28.25
C ILE A 146 -19.29 21.79 28.17
N PHE A 147 -19.08 21.04 29.25
CA PHE A 147 -18.13 19.92 29.29
C PHE A 147 -18.51 18.76 28.36
N PHE A 148 -19.81 18.50 28.17
CA PHE A 148 -20.27 17.49 27.23
C PHE A 148 -20.00 17.91 25.78
N ILE A 149 -20.27 19.18 25.45
CA ILE A 149 -19.99 19.75 24.14
C ILE A 149 -18.48 19.68 23.82
N LEU A 150 -17.65 20.09 24.78
CA LEU A 150 -16.19 20.01 24.64
C LEU A 150 -15.71 18.57 24.46
N ALA A 151 -16.24 17.61 25.23
CA ALA A 151 -15.88 16.20 25.08
C ALA A 151 -16.23 15.65 23.68
N VAL A 152 -17.40 16.01 23.14
CA VAL A 152 -17.81 15.62 21.78
C VAL A 152 -16.87 16.21 20.73
N ILE A 153 -16.50 17.48 20.85
CA ILE A 153 -15.55 18.15 19.93
C ILE A 153 -14.17 17.48 19.99
N PHE A 154 -13.63 17.26 21.19
CA PHE A 154 -12.29 16.69 21.38
C PHE A 154 -12.16 15.24 20.88
N ILE A 155 -13.26 14.49 20.81
CA ILE A 155 -13.26 13.12 20.26
C ILE A 155 -13.55 13.13 18.76
N ALA A 156 -14.58 13.87 18.33
CA ALA A 156 -15.07 13.82 16.97
C ALA A 156 -14.12 14.50 15.98
N TRP A 157 -13.49 15.61 16.33
CA TRP A 157 -12.63 16.34 15.39
C TRP A 157 -11.31 15.65 15.06
N PRO A 158 -10.51 15.12 16.01
CA PRO A 158 -9.31 14.36 15.66
C PRO A 158 -9.63 13.13 14.81
N LEU A 159 -10.72 12.43 15.13
CA LEU A 159 -11.16 11.27 14.38
C LEU A 159 -11.68 11.65 12.97
N GLY A 160 -12.46 12.73 12.88
CA GLY A 160 -12.95 13.27 11.61
C GLY A 160 -11.83 13.76 10.70
N LEU A 161 -10.86 14.47 11.26
CA LEU A 161 -9.65 14.91 10.55
C LEU A 161 -8.83 13.71 10.06
N TYR A 162 -8.66 12.68 10.89
CA TYR A 162 -7.98 11.44 10.49
C TYR A 162 -8.65 10.80 9.27
N PHE A 163 -9.97 10.57 9.31
CA PHE A 163 -10.70 9.97 8.18
C PHE A 163 -10.66 10.84 6.93
N PHE A 164 -10.78 12.16 7.09
CA PHE A 164 -10.69 13.11 5.99
C PHE A 164 -9.31 13.05 5.29
N VAL A 165 -8.23 13.13 6.06
CA VAL A 165 -6.85 13.07 5.53
C VAL A 165 -6.58 11.73 4.85
N GLN A 166 -6.96 10.60 5.46
CA GLN A 166 -6.81 9.27 4.84
C GLN A 166 -7.57 9.17 3.52
N SER A 167 -8.79 9.72 3.45
CA SER A 167 -9.56 9.76 2.22
C SER A 167 -8.88 10.60 1.13
N ALA A 168 -8.36 11.79 1.48
CA ALA A 168 -7.70 12.70 0.56
C ALA A 168 -6.43 12.10 -0.04
N ILE A 169 -5.59 11.48 0.78
CA ILE A 169 -4.38 10.76 0.34
C ILE A 169 -4.77 9.63 -0.62
N GLY A 170 -5.79 8.83 -0.27
CA GLY A 170 -6.27 7.75 -1.12
C GLY A 170 -6.80 8.24 -2.48
N PHE A 171 -7.55 9.35 -2.52
CA PHE A 171 -8.08 9.92 -3.77
C PHE A 171 -6.98 10.49 -4.66
N GLN A 172 -5.98 11.17 -4.09
CA GLN A 172 -4.85 11.68 -4.85
C GLN A 172 -4.09 10.55 -5.57
N SER A 173 -3.86 9.43 -4.89
CA SER A 173 -3.23 8.27 -5.51
C SER A 173 -4.05 7.65 -6.63
N MET A 174 -5.39 7.69 -6.59
CA MET A 174 -6.20 7.12 -7.66
C MET A 174 -6.38 8.04 -8.87
N LYS A 175 -6.35 9.36 -8.71
CA LYS A 175 -6.45 10.32 -9.85
C LYS A 175 -5.37 10.12 -10.91
N LYS A 176 -4.17 9.67 -10.52
CA LYS A 176 -3.05 9.38 -11.44
C LYS A 176 -3.35 8.22 -12.43
N TYR A 177 -4.45 7.48 -12.25
CA TYR A 177 -4.77 6.24 -12.98
C TYR A 177 -6.13 6.24 -13.70
N MET A 178 -6.85 7.37 -13.70
CA MET A 178 -8.13 7.50 -14.40
C MET A 178 -8.01 8.22 -15.76
N HIS A 179 -6.82 8.19 -16.36
CA HIS A 179 -6.51 8.77 -17.66
C HIS A 179 -5.91 7.71 -18.59
#